data_AF-A0A8S9W616-F1
#
_entry.id   AF-A0A8S9W616-F1
#
_cell.length_a   1.000
_cell.length_b   1.000
_cell.length_c   1.000
_cell.angle_alpha   90.00
_cell.angle_beta   90.00
_cell.angle_gamma   90.00
#
_symmetry.space_group_name_H-M   'P 1'
#
loop_
_entity.id
_entity.type
_entity.pdbx_description
1 polymer ?
#
loop_
_entity_poly.entity_id
_entity_poly.type
_entity_poly.pdbx_seq_one_letter_code
_entity_poly.pdbx_strand_id
1 'polypeptide(L)'
;MNRSTPHIIFATLVILLIVPICAGNVHESTICYLKDSVETGDAFDLEQGYRLTIEDIRKNDAAISISGGSEEILNTSISGDYTFEKKIDGIDYDIMQISMNLTGGEPAQMELEQYIDPDKPFEYSLIDAVSISIKKGAREPLKAGYELEVTSIINNNIVLTLYKGDDIVKQEKLSGNDKLFVHTTKIDGQRRTILIAKLDRISGNDSVQISGLSQFEDPKSVDAGNEDDGDGKWNRQLVESPYFRYLLSIIVFACVFVMILGIARRVRK
;
A
#
# COMPACT_ATOMS: atom_id res chain seq x y z
N MET A 1 21.49 -47.03 -22.57
CA MET A 1 21.67 -45.89 -21.65
C MET A 1 20.52 -44.92 -21.82
N ASN A 2 19.88 -44.57 -20.70
CA ASN A 2 18.55 -43.99 -20.54
C ASN A 2 18.26 -42.73 -21.40
N ARG A 3 17.23 -42.82 -22.24
CA ARG A 3 16.49 -41.65 -22.75
C ARG A 3 15.41 -41.28 -21.73
N SER A 4 15.75 -40.55 -20.66
CA SER A 4 14.76 -40.07 -19.68
C SER A 4 14.68 -38.55 -19.55
N THR A 5 15.49 -37.80 -20.30
CA THR A 5 15.59 -36.34 -20.20
C THR A 5 14.42 -35.52 -20.79
N PRO A 6 13.71 -35.91 -21.88
CA PRO A 6 12.69 -35.04 -22.44
C PRO A 6 11.38 -35.03 -21.62
N HIS A 7 11.08 -36.11 -20.89
CA HIS A 7 9.87 -36.18 -20.05
C HIS A 7 10.00 -35.38 -18.74
N ILE A 8 11.21 -35.27 -18.19
CA ILE A 8 11.45 -34.48 -16.98
C ILE A 8 11.28 -32.98 -17.26
N ILE A 9 11.77 -32.48 -18.41
CA ILE A 9 11.64 -31.07 -18.81
C ILE A 9 10.18 -30.72 -19.08
N PHE A 10 9.42 -31.61 -19.72
CA PHE A 10 7.99 -31.38 -19.97
C PHE A 10 7.16 -31.41 -18.68
N ALA A 11 7.51 -32.30 -17.73
CA ALA A 11 6.85 -32.37 -16.44
C ALA A 11 7.14 -31.15 -15.55
N THR A 12 8.37 -30.63 -15.52
CA THR A 12 8.67 -29.37 -14.81
C THR A 12 8.01 -28.15 -15.47
N LEU A 13 7.85 -28.13 -16.80
CA LEU A 13 7.16 -27.04 -17.52
C LEU A 13 5.66 -27.01 -17.19
N VAL A 14 5.04 -28.19 -17.05
CA VAL A 14 3.64 -28.35 -16.67
C VAL A 14 3.43 -28.02 -15.19
N ILE A 15 4.38 -28.35 -14.31
CA ILE A 15 4.33 -27.93 -12.90
C ILE A 15 4.51 -26.40 -12.77
N LEU A 16 5.30 -25.75 -13.64
CA LEU A 16 5.44 -24.28 -13.70
C LEU A 16 4.21 -23.57 -14.30
N LEU A 17 3.47 -24.24 -15.18
CA LEU A 17 2.21 -23.73 -15.77
C LEU A 17 0.97 -24.06 -14.92
N ILE A 18 1.06 -25.07 -14.04
CA ILE A 18 0.01 -25.49 -13.11
C ILE A 18 0.45 -25.23 -11.66
N VAL A 19 1.42 -24.33 -11.40
CA VAL A 19 1.45 -23.74 -10.05
C VAL A 19 0.11 -23.01 -10.00
N PRO A 20 -0.86 -23.44 -9.18
CA PRO A 20 -1.95 -22.54 -8.86
C PRO A 20 -1.21 -21.30 -8.36
N ILE A 21 -1.67 -20.13 -8.71
CA ILE A 21 -1.22 -18.92 -8.06
C ILE A 21 -1.59 -19.11 -6.59
N CYS A 22 -0.73 -19.78 -5.82
CA CYS A 22 -0.58 -19.66 -4.38
C CYS A 22 0.12 -18.33 -4.16
N ALA A 23 -0.30 -17.28 -4.87
CA ALA A 23 -0.18 -15.96 -4.28
C ALA A 23 -1.20 -16.01 -3.15
N GLY A 24 -0.75 -15.68 -1.94
CA GLY A 24 -1.69 -15.16 -0.96
C GLY A 24 -2.45 -13.98 -1.56
N ASN A 25 -3.43 -13.49 -0.82
CA ASN A 25 -4.22 -12.35 -1.25
C ASN A 25 -3.34 -11.21 -1.78
N VAL A 26 -3.81 -10.56 -2.82
CA VAL A 26 -3.10 -9.44 -3.44
C VAL A 26 -3.55 -8.17 -2.72
N HIS A 27 -2.63 -7.36 -2.24
CA HIS A 27 -2.95 -6.03 -1.74
C HIS A 27 -2.27 -4.98 -2.62
N GLU A 28 -3.01 -3.92 -2.94
CA GLU A 28 -2.46 -2.75 -3.62
C GLU A 28 -1.70 -1.85 -2.61
N SER A 29 -1.25 -0.68 -3.06
CA SER A 29 -0.65 0.33 -2.17
C SER A 29 -1.61 0.75 -1.06
N THR A 30 -1.07 0.94 0.14
CA THR A 30 -1.80 1.50 1.28
C THR A 30 -2.18 2.95 1.00
N ILE A 31 -3.45 3.30 1.21
CA ILE A 31 -4.03 4.65 1.00
C ILE A 31 -4.57 5.27 2.27
N CYS A 32 -4.80 4.48 3.31
CA CYS A 32 -5.14 5.00 4.64
C CYS A 32 -4.43 4.18 5.70
N TYR A 33 -3.98 4.87 6.75
CA TYR A 33 -3.47 4.25 7.95
C TYR A 33 -4.01 5.00 9.16
N LEU A 34 -4.58 4.27 10.09
CA LEU A 34 -5.07 4.82 11.35
C LEU A 34 -4.58 3.95 12.51
N LYS A 35 -4.05 4.59 13.53
CA LYS A 35 -3.66 3.95 14.78
C LYS A 35 -4.20 4.79 15.93
N ASP A 36 -5.21 4.29 16.62
CA ASP A 36 -5.91 5.06 17.64
C ASP A 36 -6.49 4.18 18.77
N SER A 37 -6.88 4.82 19.86
CA SER A 37 -7.74 4.23 20.88
C SER A 37 -9.19 4.40 20.44
N VAL A 38 -9.95 3.32 20.40
CA VAL A 38 -11.34 3.31 19.92
C VAL A 38 -12.32 2.82 20.99
N GLU A 39 -13.52 3.36 20.91
CA GLU A 39 -14.67 3.11 21.78
C GLU A 39 -15.89 2.63 20.98
N THR A 40 -16.87 2.09 21.69
CA THR A 40 -18.13 1.65 21.09
C THR A 40 -18.87 2.85 20.50
N GLY A 41 -19.28 2.74 19.24
CA GLY A 41 -19.93 3.79 18.47
C GLY A 41 -18.99 4.68 17.67
N ASP A 42 -17.67 4.50 17.79
CA ASP A 42 -16.71 5.22 16.94
C ASP A 42 -16.89 4.85 15.46
N ALA A 43 -16.77 5.87 14.61
CA ALA A 43 -16.88 5.70 13.16
C ALA A 43 -15.78 6.47 12.43
N PHE A 44 -15.21 5.82 11.41
CA PHE A 44 -14.10 6.32 10.62
C PHE A 44 -14.51 6.37 9.17
N ASP A 45 -14.62 7.58 8.62
CA ASP A 45 -14.71 7.78 7.18
C ASP A 45 -13.32 7.55 6.56
N LEU A 46 -13.24 6.61 5.63
CA LEU A 46 -12.04 6.14 4.98
C LEU A 46 -12.01 6.58 3.51
N GLU A 47 -10.90 6.32 2.82
CA GLU A 47 -10.77 6.65 1.39
C GLU A 47 -11.71 5.77 0.55
N GLN A 48 -11.95 6.17 -0.71
CA GLN A 48 -12.85 5.47 -1.64
C GLN A 48 -14.29 5.26 -1.10
N GLY A 49 -14.74 6.16 -0.23
CA GLY A 49 -16.10 6.20 0.30
C GLY A 49 -16.43 5.03 1.24
N TYR A 50 -15.42 4.39 1.80
CA TYR A 50 -15.60 3.38 2.84
C TYR A 50 -15.83 4.03 4.20
N ARG A 51 -16.57 3.37 5.07
CA ARG A 51 -16.70 3.74 6.46
C ARG A 51 -16.66 2.51 7.35
N LEU A 52 -15.80 2.55 8.36
CA LEU A 52 -15.70 1.55 9.41
C LEU A 52 -16.41 2.08 10.65
N THR A 53 -17.29 1.28 11.25
CA THR A 53 -17.93 1.59 12.54
C THR A 53 -17.60 0.49 13.54
N ILE A 54 -17.27 0.89 14.76
CA ILE A 54 -17.10 -0.02 15.89
C ILE A 54 -18.45 -0.11 16.61
N GLU A 55 -19.18 -1.20 16.39
CA GLU A 55 -20.56 -1.36 16.86
C GLU A 55 -20.63 -1.72 18.35
N ASP A 56 -19.68 -2.53 18.84
CA ASP A 56 -19.58 -2.96 20.24
C ASP A 56 -18.17 -3.49 20.53
N ILE A 57 -17.59 -3.17 21.68
CA ILE A 57 -16.32 -3.73 22.14
C ILE A 57 -16.53 -4.54 23.42
N ARG A 58 -16.18 -5.82 23.35
CA ARG A 58 -16.17 -6.74 24.49
C ARG A 58 -14.77 -7.24 24.76
N LYS A 59 -14.62 -7.90 25.91
CA LYS A 59 -13.36 -8.58 26.21
C LYS A 59 -13.13 -9.70 25.19
N ASN A 60 -12.00 -9.61 24.47
CA ASN A 60 -11.55 -10.52 23.42
C ASN A 60 -12.37 -10.53 22.12
N ASP A 61 -13.36 -9.64 21.96
CA ASP A 61 -14.25 -9.65 20.80
C ASP A 61 -14.80 -8.25 20.53
N ALA A 62 -14.92 -7.86 19.27
CA ALA A 62 -15.51 -6.59 18.87
C ALA A 62 -16.41 -6.79 17.64
N ALA A 63 -17.59 -6.17 17.68
CA ALA A 63 -18.46 -6.09 16.52
C ALA A 63 -18.08 -4.87 15.69
N ILE A 64 -17.87 -5.08 14.39
CA ILE A 64 -17.55 -4.02 13.43
C ILE A 64 -18.51 -4.07 12.25
N SER A 65 -18.77 -2.91 11.65
CA SER A 65 -19.45 -2.80 10.36
C SER A 65 -18.60 -2.03 9.37
N ILE A 66 -18.61 -2.46 8.11
CA ILE A 66 -18.00 -1.76 6.98
C ILE A 66 -19.10 -1.42 5.99
N SER A 67 -19.16 -0.15 5.60
CA SER A 67 -20.09 0.36 4.61
C SER A 67 -19.36 1.03 3.45
N GLY A 68 -19.98 1.03 2.27
CA GLY A 68 -19.54 1.78 1.09
C GLY A 68 -20.63 2.77 0.70
N GLY A 69 -20.42 4.05 0.99
CA GLY A 69 -21.48 5.05 0.86
C GLY A 69 -22.64 4.75 1.82
N SER A 70 -23.85 4.52 1.29
CA SER A 70 -25.04 4.24 2.10
C SER A 70 -25.32 2.75 2.30
N GLU A 71 -24.52 1.86 1.71
CA GLU A 71 -24.75 0.42 1.75
C GLU A 71 -23.84 -0.26 2.78
N GLU A 72 -24.42 -1.05 3.68
CA GLU A 72 -23.66 -1.93 4.58
C GLU A 72 -23.13 -3.11 3.77
N ILE A 73 -21.81 -3.28 3.76
CA ILE A 73 -21.11 -4.33 3.00
C ILE A 73 -20.82 -5.52 3.92
N LEU A 74 -20.45 -5.24 5.16
CA LEU A 74 -20.04 -6.24 6.14
C LEU A 74 -20.53 -5.83 7.53
N ASN A 75 -21.00 -6.81 8.28
CA ASN A 75 -21.26 -6.72 9.70
C ASN A 75 -20.77 -8.02 10.34
N THR A 76 -19.76 -7.95 11.20
CA THR A 76 -19.09 -9.14 11.76
C THR A 76 -18.50 -8.90 13.13
N SER A 77 -18.22 -9.99 13.84
CA SER A 77 -17.42 -9.99 15.07
C SER A 77 -15.98 -10.39 14.78
N ILE A 78 -15.03 -9.74 15.43
CA ILE A 78 -13.59 -9.97 15.28
C ILE A 78 -12.93 -10.15 16.66
N SER A 79 -11.97 -11.05 16.76
CA SER A 79 -11.27 -11.35 18.03
C SER A 79 -9.81 -10.86 18.06
N GLY A 80 -9.46 -9.94 17.16
CA GLY A 80 -8.09 -9.41 17.02
C GLY A 80 -7.85 -8.88 15.61
N ASP A 81 -7.00 -9.58 14.85
CA ASP A 81 -6.71 -9.25 13.46
C ASP A 81 -7.81 -9.75 12.52
N TYR A 82 -8.22 -8.90 11.59
CA TYR A 82 -9.23 -9.20 10.59
C TYR A 82 -8.89 -8.51 9.27
N THR A 83 -8.97 -9.26 8.17
CA THR A 83 -8.80 -8.73 6.82
C THR A 83 -10.13 -8.76 6.10
N PHE A 84 -10.56 -7.61 5.60
CA PHE A 84 -11.69 -7.50 4.68
C PHE A 84 -11.18 -7.67 3.25
N GLU A 85 -11.64 -8.74 2.60
CA GLU A 85 -11.23 -9.15 1.26
C GLU A 85 -12.36 -8.98 0.24
N LYS A 86 -11.99 -8.72 -1.01
CA LYS A 86 -12.94 -8.62 -2.13
C LYS A 86 -12.45 -9.41 -3.33
N LYS A 87 -13.33 -10.23 -3.91
CA LYS A 87 -13.03 -10.99 -5.12
C LYS A 87 -13.34 -10.15 -6.37
N ILE A 88 -12.32 -9.84 -7.15
CA ILE A 88 -12.42 -9.07 -8.40
C ILE A 88 -11.79 -9.90 -9.52
N ASP A 89 -12.55 -10.21 -10.57
CA ASP A 89 -12.11 -11.02 -11.72
C ASP A 89 -11.44 -12.36 -11.34
N GLY A 90 -11.87 -12.96 -10.23
CA GLY A 90 -11.33 -14.24 -9.75
C GLY A 90 -10.14 -14.12 -8.79
N ILE A 91 -9.60 -12.92 -8.59
CA ILE A 91 -8.48 -12.63 -7.68
C ILE A 91 -9.04 -12.09 -6.36
N ASP A 92 -8.54 -12.60 -5.25
CA ASP A 92 -8.91 -12.12 -3.92
C ASP A 92 -7.96 -10.98 -3.52
N TYR A 93 -8.53 -9.79 -3.32
CA TYR A 93 -7.82 -8.57 -2.96
C TYR A 93 -8.06 -8.22 -1.49
N ASP A 94 -7.01 -7.91 -0.75
CA ASP A 94 -7.15 -7.32 0.59
C ASP A 94 -7.51 -5.84 0.43
N ILE A 95 -8.62 -5.42 1.03
CA ILE A 95 -9.11 -4.04 0.95
C ILE A 95 -8.82 -3.29 2.25
N MET A 96 -8.98 -3.96 3.39
CA MET A 96 -8.65 -3.41 4.70
C MET A 96 -8.07 -4.48 5.61
N GLN A 97 -7.06 -4.12 6.39
CA GLN A 97 -6.55 -4.89 7.50
C GLN A 97 -6.83 -4.14 8.80
N ILE A 98 -7.53 -4.79 9.72
CA ILE A 98 -7.92 -4.25 11.02
C ILE A 98 -7.27 -5.11 12.10
N SER A 99 -6.52 -4.49 12.99
CA SER A 99 -5.86 -5.15 14.12
C SER A 99 -6.30 -4.48 15.41
N MET A 100 -6.99 -5.22 16.28
CA MET A 100 -7.47 -4.70 17.57
C MET A 100 -6.87 -5.45 18.76
N ASN A 101 -6.40 -4.72 19.77
CA ASN A 101 -6.06 -5.30 21.07
C ASN A 101 -7.28 -5.25 22.00
N LEU A 102 -7.99 -6.38 22.08
CA LEU A 102 -9.27 -6.51 22.81
C LEU A 102 -9.13 -7.10 24.21
N THR A 103 -7.90 -7.29 24.71
CA THR A 103 -7.66 -7.97 26.00
C THR A 103 -8.21 -7.19 27.20
N GLY A 104 -8.25 -5.86 27.11
CA GLY A 104 -8.74 -4.95 28.14
C GLY A 104 -10.25 -4.66 28.07
N GLY A 105 -10.92 -5.02 26.96
CA GLY A 105 -12.25 -4.48 26.64
C GLY A 105 -12.14 -3.04 26.10
N GLU A 106 -13.17 -2.24 26.35
CA GLU A 106 -13.25 -0.84 25.92
C GLU A 106 -12.55 0.12 26.91
N PRO A 107 -11.77 1.11 26.44
CA PRO A 107 -11.37 1.35 25.05
C PRO A 107 -10.29 0.35 24.56
N ALA A 108 -10.32 0.03 23.27
CA ALA A 108 -9.36 -0.87 22.63
C ALA A 108 -8.37 -0.10 21.75
N GLN A 109 -7.13 -0.58 21.65
CA GLN A 109 -6.18 -0.05 20.67
C GLN A 109 -6.46 -0.69 19.31
N MET A 110 -6.64 0.13 18.27
CA MET A 110 -6.86 -0.31 16.90
C MET A 110 -5.76 0.21 15.96
N GLU A 111 -5.38 -0.64 15.03
CA GLU A 111 -4.57 -0.31 13.86
C GLU A 111 -5.33 -0.73 12.60
N LEU A 112 -5.48 0.19 11.65
CA LEU A 112 -6.20 -0.01 10.41
C LEU A 112 -5.29 0.38 9.25
N GLU A 113 -5.10 -0.54 8.31
CA GLU A 113 -4.53 -0.27 6.99
C GLU A 113 -5.63 -0.43 5.94
N GLN A 114 -5.77 0.54 5.05
CA GLN A 114 -6.63 0.44 3.88
C GLN A 114 -5.77 0.41 2.62
N TYR A 115 -6.06 -0.54 1.74
CA TYR A 115 -5.43 -0.66 0.43
C TYR A 115 -6.37 -0.14 -0.66
N ILE A 116 -5.82 0.21 -1.83
CA ILE A 116 -6.64 0.60 -2.99
C ILE A 116 -7.57 -0.56 -3.35
N ASP A 117 -8.88 -0.31 -3.32
CA ASP A 117 -9.87 -1.17 -3.95
C ASP A 117 -9.84 -0.95 -5.47
N PRO A 118 -9.44 -1.95 -6.29
CA PRO A 118 -9.37 -1.80 -7.73
C PRO A 118 -10.71 -1.52 -8.42
N ASP A 119 -11.84 -1.84 -7.79
CA ASP A 119 -13.16 -1.61 -8.38
C ASP A 119 -13.74 -0.22 -8.10
N LYS A 120 -13.10 0.54 -7.19
CA LYS A 120 -13.52 1.90 -6.84
C LYS A 120 -12.59 2.95 -7.43
N PRO A 121 -13.13 4.09 -7.87
CA PRO A 121 -12.29 5.21 -8.25
C PRO A 121 -11.47 5.72 -7.05
N PHE A 122 -10.23 6.10 -7.30
CA PHE A 122 -9.38 6.79 -6.35
C PHE A 122 -8.98 8.14 -6.95
N GLU A 123 -9.27 9.22 -6.23
CA GLU A 123 -9.37 10.56 -6.81
C GLU A 123 -8.02 11.20 -7.15
N TYR A 124 -6.92 10.68 -6.60
CA TYR A 124 -5.59 11.24 -6.76
C TYR A 124 -4.55 10.15 -7.02
N SER A 125 -3.65 10.40 -7.98
CA SER A 125 -2.71 9.39 -8.44
C SER A 125 -1.61 9.10 -7.42
N LEU A 126 -1.21 7.83 -7.35
CA LEU A 126 0.04 7.40 -6.72
C LEU A 126 1.21 7.88 -7.58
N ILE A 127 2.05 8.76 -7.04
CA ILE A 127 3.19 9.37 -7.76
C ILE A 127 4.48 8.58 -7.54
N ASP A 128 4.59 7.84 -6.44
CA ASP A 128 5.78 7.03 -6.16
C ASP A 128 5.48 5.83 -5.23
N ALA A 129 6.17 4.72 -5.50
CA ALA A 129 6.02 3.41 -4.85
C ALA A 129 7.37 2.69 -4.76
N VAL A 130 8.32 3.26 -4.02
CA VAL A 130 9.72 2.82 -4.03
C VAL A 130 10.30 2.76 -2.62
N SER A 131 11.28 1.88 -2.42
CA SER A 131 12.11 1.88 -1.22
C SER A 131 13.25 2.89 -1.36
N ILE A 132 13.39 3.81 -0.41
CA ILE A 132 14.44 4.85 -0.40
C ILE A 132 15.35 4.73 0.81
N SER A 133 16.63 5.06 0.64
CA SER A 133 17.60 5.11 1.74
C SER A 133 17.98 6.55 2.01
N ILE A 134 17.64 7.05 3.20
CA ILE A 134 17.83 8.45 3.57
C ILE A 134 18.97 8.54 4.57
N LYS A 135 19.97 9.37 4.26
CA LYS A 135 21.05 9.69 5.20
C LYS A 135 20.59 10.75 6.19
N LYS A 136 21.04 10.64 7.43
CA LYS A 136 20.75 11.59 8.50
C LYS A 136 21.27 12.98 8.11
N GLY A 137 20.40 13.98 8.21
CA GLY A 137 20.68 15.37 7.82
C GLY A 137 20.68 15.62 6.32
N ALA A 138 20.32 14.63 5.49
CA ALA A 138 20.09 14.81 4.06
C ALA A 138 18.59 14.88 3.79
N ARG A 139 18.17 15.89 3.02
CA ARG A 139 16.82 15.98 2.49
C ARG A 139 16.73 15.14 1.22
N GLU A 140 15.98 14.06 1.28
CA GLU A 140 15.70 13.23 0.12
C GLU A 140 14.51 13.84 -0.64
N PRO A 141 14.67 14.23 -1.91
CA PRO A 141 13.59 14.85 -2.67
C PRO A 141 12.51 13.82 -3.00
N LEU A 142 11.28 14.16 -2.66
CA LEU A 142 10.07 13.44 -3.07
C LEU A 142 9.41 14.19 -4.25
N LYS A 143 8.29 13.65 -4.75
CA LYS A 143 7.53 14.30 -5.83
C LYS A 143 6.74 15.49 -5.30
N ALA A 144 6.21 16.29 -6.23
CA ALA A 144 5.40 17.47 -5.95
C ALA A 144 6.04 18.48 -4.97
N GLY A 145 7.37 18.57 -4.92
CA GLY A 145 8.09 19.53 -4.06
C GLY A 145 8.12 19.16 -2.57
N TYR A 146 7.78 17.91 -2.23
CA TYR A 146 8.02 17.38 -0.90
C TYR A 146 9.47 16.92 -0.74
N GLU A 147 9.98 16.96 0.49
CA GLU A 147 11.28 16.38 0.83
C GLU A 147 11.18 15.66 2.18
N LEU A 148 11.83 14.49 2.31
CA LEU A 148 11.85 13.73 3.56
C LEU A 148 13.27 13.72 4.13
N GLU A 149 13.38 14.08 5.41
CA GLU A 149 14.66 14.13 6.12
C GLU A 149 14.63 13.24 7.36
N VAL A 150 15.71 12.50 7.58
CA VAL A 150 16.00 11.92 8.88
C VAL A 150 16.80 12.94 9.69
N THR A 151 16.12 13.71 10.53
CA THR A 151 16.76 14.79 11.29
C THR A 151 17.58 14.27 12.46
N SER A 152 17.20 13.12 13.04
CA SER A 152 17.93 12.52 14.16
C SER A 152 17.81 10.99 14.19
N ILE A 153 18.87 10.33 14.65
CA ILE A 153 18.90 8.89 14.95
C ILE A 153 19.63 8.71 16.29
N ILE A 154 18.92 8.25 17.32
CA ILE A 154 19.46 8.03 18.67
C ILE A 154 18.85 6.78 19.27
N ASN A 155 19.69 5.81 19.64
CA ASN A 155 19.27 4.58 20.34
C ASN A 155 18.10 3.87 19.65
N ASN A 156 18.18 3.70 18.33
CA ASN A 156 17.13 3.11 17.50
C ASN A 156 15.80 3.88 17.46
N ASN A 157 15.80 5.15 17.87
CA ASN A 157 14.72 6.10 17.63
C ASN A 157 15.15 7.04 16.52
N ILE A 158 14.24 7.31 15.59
CA ILE A 158 14.46 8.27 14.52
C ILE A 158 13.50 9.44 14.65
N VAL A 159 13.91 10.59 14.16
CA VAL A 159 13.00 11.72 13.92
C VAL A 159 12.95 11.92 12.41
N LEU A 160 11.77 11.70 11.83
CA LEU A 160 11.49 11.99 10.43
C LEU A 160 10.80 13.34 10.35
N THR A 161 11.24 14.16 9.38
CA THR A 161 10.64 15.47 9.09
C THR A 161 10.31 15.54 7.62
N LEU A 162 9.05 15.83 7.33
CA LEU A 162 8.54 16.06 5.98
C LEU A 162 8.45 17.57 5.74
N TYR A 163 9.01 17.98 4.62
CA TYR A 163 9.02 19.36 4.14
C TYR A 163 8.18 19.52 2.89
N LYS A 164 7.67 20.72 2.67
CA LYS A 164 7.10 21.19 1.40
C LYS A 164 7.75 22.52 1.07
N GLY A 165 8.71 22.50 0.14
CA GLY A 165 9.64 23.63 0.00
C GLY A 165 10.44 23.85 1.29
N ASP A 166 10.42 25.07 1.83
CA ASP A 166 11.16 25.40 3.06
C ASP A 166 10.39 25.10 4.36
N ASP A 167 9.09 24.78 4.26
CA ASP A 167 8.21 24.61 5.41
C ASP A 167 8.20 23.18 5.93
N ILE A 168 8.23 23.02 7.26
CA ILE A 168 8.00 21.72 7.92
C ILE A 168 6.49 21.48 8.00
N VAL A 169 6.02 20.46 7.27
CA VAL A 169 4.60 20.09 7.28
C VAL A 169 4.28 18.98 8.29
N LYS A 170 5.29 18.16 8.65
CA LYS A 170 5.15 17.15 9.71
C LYS A 170 6.52 16.77 10.26
N GLN A 171 6.59 16.56 11.58
CA GLN A 171 7.75 15.97 12.25
C GLN A 171 7.26 14.94 13.25
N GLU A 172 7.89 13.76 13.27
CA GLU A 172 7.49 12.67 14.15
C GLU A 172 8.69 11.86 14.62
N LYS A 173 8.66 11.47 15.90
CA LYS A 173 9.63 10.54 16.47
C LYS A 173 9.09 9.12 16.38
N LEU A 174 9.83 8.25 15.69
CA LEU A 174 9.50 6.83 15.56
C LEU A 174 10.51 5.98 16.34
N SER A 175 10.01 4.95 17.03
CA SER A 175 10.83 4.03 17.83
C SER A 175 10.72 2.61 17.28
N GLY A 176 11.86 2.01 16.93
CA GLY A 176 11.91 0.64 16.41
C GLY A 176 11.82 0.56 14.89
N ASN A 177 11.67 -0.66 14.37
CA ASN A 177 11.42 -0.94 12.95
C ASN A 177 9.90 -1.11 12.71
N ASP A 178 9.50 -1.17 11.45
CA ASP A 178 8.12 -1.37 10.98
C ASP A 178 7.13 -0.27 11.41
N LYS A 179 7.64 0.92 11.75
CA LYS A 179 6.80 2.08 12.08
C LYS A 179 6.44 2.85 10.82
N LEU A 180 5.21 3.34 10.75
CA LEU A 180 4.72 4.13 9.64
C LEU A 180 4.81 5.62 9.97
N PHE A 181 5.35 6.40 9.04
CA PHE A 181 5.26 7.84 9.02
C PHE A 181 4.15 8.23 8.04
N VAL A 182 3.06 8.80 8.56
CA VAL A 182 1.85 9.09 7.78
C VAL A 182 1.54 10.57 7.81
N HIS A 183 1.46 11.19 6.64
CA HIS A 183 1.02 12.56 6.47
C HIS A 183 -0.33 12.59 5.76
N THR A 184 -1.31 13.21 6.42
CA THR A 184 -2.63 13.49 5.87
C THR A 184 -2.87 14.99 5.90
N THR A 185 -3.66 15.46 4.93
CA THR A 185 -4.20 16.82 4.91
C THR A 185 -5.72 16.77 5.09
N LYS A 186 -6.35 17.91 5.38
CA LYS A 186 -7.81 18.03 5.39
C LYS A 186 -8.23 18.97 4.26
N ILE A 187 -9.07 18.48 3.36
CA ILE A 187 -9.67 19.25 2.27
C ILE A 187 -11.17 19.00 2.33
N ASP A 188 -11.95 20.08 2.34
CA ASP A 188 -13.43 20.04 2.45
C ASP A 188 -13.94 19.19 3.63
N GLY A 189 -13.21 19.22 4.74
CA GLY A 189 -13.53 18.45 5.95
C GLY A 189 -13.12 16.98 5.91
N GLN A 190 -12.73 16.45 4.74
CA GLN A 190 -12.28 15.08 4.57
C GLN A 190 -10.76 14.96 4.76
N ARG A 191 -10.34 13.95 5.51
CA ARG A 191 -8.92 13.60 5.66
C ARG A 191 -8.46 12.91 4.38
N ARG A 192 -7.37 13.40 3.80
CA ARG A 192 -6.77 12.86 2.57
C ARG A 192 -5.32 12.47 2.82
N THR A 193 -4.95 11.25 2.45
CA THR A 193 -3.58 10.75 2.63
C THR A 193 -2.65 11.26 1.54
N ILE A 194 -1.56 11.94 1.92
CA ILE A 194 -0.54 12.45 1.00
C ILE A 194 0.69 11.55 0.96
N LEU A 195 1.08 11.02 2.12
CA LEU A 195 2.28 10.21 2.24
C LEU A 195 2.10 9.12 3.30
N ILE A 196 2.47 7.90 2.93
CA ILE A 196 2.71 6.78 3.86
C ILE A 196 4.14 6.31 3.61
N ALA A 197 4.95 6.21 4.65
CA ALA A 197 6.34 5.75 4.57
C ALA A 197 6.60 4.73 5.67
N LYS A 198 6.92 3.48 5.32
CA LYS A 198 7.24 2.44 6.30
C LYS A 198 8.73 2.44 6.60
N LEU A 199 9.06 2.56 7.88
CA LEU A 199 10.41 2.40 8.37
C LEU A 199 10.80 0.92 8.34
N ASP A 200 11.68 0.53 7.44
CA ASP A 200 12.14 -0.85 7.31
C ASP A 200 13.29 -1.13 8.28
N ARG A 201 14.36 -0.34 8.14
CA ARG A 201 15.61 -0.62 8.83
C ARG A 201 16.39 0.64 9.16
N ILE A 202 16.92 0.70 10.37
CA ILE A 202 17.87 1.72 10.80
C ILE A 202 19.30 1.17 10.66
N SER A 203 20.15 1.88 9.93
CA SER A 203 21.55 1.50 9.71
C SER A 203 22.48 2.33 10.60
N GLY A 204 22.65 1.87 11.83
CA GLY A 204 23.46 2.55 12.84
C GLY A 204 22.89 3.94 13.18
N ASN A 205 23.76 4.95 13.26
CA ASN A 205 23.37 6.35 13.49
C ASN A 205 23.50 7.23 12.22
N ASP A 206 23.53 6.60 11.05
CA ASP A 206 23.87 7.25 9.78
C ASP A 206 22.69 7.34 8.81
N SER A 207 21.94 6.26 8.61
CA SER A 207 20.88 6.23 7.59
C SER A 207 19.70 5.35 7.97
N VAL A 208 18.60 5.57 7.27
CA VAL A 208 17.33 4.87 7.43
C VAL A 208 16.86 4.37 6.08
N GLN A 209 16.47 3.10 6.02
CA GLN A 209 15.75 2.52 4.91
C GLN A 209 14.25 2.69 5.12
N ILE A 210 13.61 3.33 4.17
CA ILE A 210 12.15 3.39 4.03
C ILE A 210 11.75 2.37 2.97
N SER A 211 10.75 1.56 3.28
CA SER A 211 10.06 0.67 2.35
C SER A 211 8.59 1.09 2.25
N GLY A 212 7.89 0.64 1.21
CA GLY A 212 6.45 0.90 1.08
C GLY A 212 6.07 2.39 1.05
N LEU A 213 6.96 3.25 0.56
CA LEU A 213 6.65 4.67 0.36
C LEU A 213 5.50 4.77 -0.64
N SER A 214 4.36 5.28 -0.22
CA SER A 214 3.25 5.63 -1.11
C SER A 214 3.03 7.12 -1.01
N GLN A 215 3.34 7.83 -2.10
CA GLN A 215 3.10 9.27 -2.21
C GLN A 215 1.98 9.54 -3.20
N PHE A 216 1.11 10.46 -2.85
CA PHE A 216 -0.08 10.80 -3.59
C PHE A 216 -0.08 12.26 -4.04
N GLU A 217 -0.75 12.56 -5.16
CA GLU A 217 -0.96 13.95 -5.60
C GLU A 217 -1.74 14.73 -4.54
N ASP A 218 -1.34 15.97 -4.31
CA ASP A 218 -2.10 16.88 -3.44
C ASP A 218 -3.51 17.02 -4.02
N PRO A 219 -4.57 16.75 -3.24
CA PRO A 219 -5.92 16.90 -3.73
C PRO A 219 -6.15 18.37 -4.05
N LYS A 220 -6.67 18.64 -5.25
CA LYS A 220 -7.05 20.00 -5.64
C LYS A 220 -8.40 20.30 -5.03
N SER A 221 -8.55 21.46 -4.38
CA SER A 221 -9.89 21.97 -4.05
C SER A 221 -10.67 22.13 -5.34
N VAL A 222 -11.90 21.61 -5.37
CA VAL A 222 -12.80 21.82 -6.51
C VAL A 222 -13.33 23.25 -6.40
N ASP A 223 -12.52 24.23 -6.79
CA ASP A 223 -13.08 25.52 -7.19
C ASP A 223 -13.86 25.27 -8.48
N ALA A 224 -15.18 25.47 -8.42
CA ALA A 224 -16.05 25.43 -9.57
C ALA A 224 -15.63 26.53 -10.56
N GLY A 225 -14.73 26.20 -11.49
CA GLY A 225 -14.21 27.16 -12.45
C GLY A 225 -13.15 26.61 -13.38
N ASN A 226 -13.59 26.39 -14.63
CA ASN A 226 -12.83 26.15 -15.86
C ASN A 226 -12.18 24.77 -16.04
N GLU A 227 -12.93 23.94 -16.78
CA GLU A 227 -12.38 23.06 -17.79
C GLU A 227 -11.39 23.83 -18.69
N ASP A 228 -10.18 23.31 -18.83
CA ASP A 228 -9.43 23.46 -20.07
C ASP A 228 -8.58 22.19 -20.31
N ASP A 229 -8.72 21.67 -21.52
CA ASP A 229 -8.22 20.40 -22.02
C ASP A 229 -6.72 20.46 -22.34
N GLY A 230 -6.03 19.31 -22.31
CA GLY A 230 -4.68 19.24 -22.88
C GLY A 230 -3.94 17.92 -22.69
N ASP A 231 -4.19 16.97 -23.60
CA ASP A 231 -3.26 15.95 -24.10
C ASP A 231 -2.18 15.39 -23.16
N GLY A 232 -2.48 14.27 -22.48
CA GLY A 232 -1.46 13.46 -21.81
C GLY A 232 -1.99 12.42 -20.82
N LYS A 233 -3.25 12.56 -20.39
CA LYS A 233 -3.85 11.75 -19.31
C LYS A 233 -3.98 10.26 -19.64
N TRP A 234 -4.25 9.92 -20.90
CA TRP A 234 -4.44 8.53 -21.35
C TRP A 234 -3.20 7.66 -21.15
N ASN A 235 -1.99 8.20 -21.34
CA ASN A 235 -0.76 7.41 -21.22
C ASN A 235 -0.34 7.14 -19.76
N ARG A 236 -0.65 8.04 -18.81
CA ARG A 236 -0.37 7.79 -17.39
C ARG A 236 -1.30 6.76 -16.78
N GLN A 237 -2.60 6.86 -17.04
CA GLN A 237 -3.58 5.89 -16.56
C GLN A 237 -3.32 4.47 -17.07
N LEU A 238 -2.82 4.34 -18.31
CA LEU A 238 -2.42 3.05 -18.87
C LEU A 238 -1.18 2.48 -18.18
N VAL A 239 -0.14 3.27 -17.89
CA VAL A 239 1.10 2.78 -17.24
C VAL A 239 0.91 2.49 -15.75
N GLU A 240 0.00 3.22 -15.09
CA GLU A 240 -0.38 3.04 -13.68
C GLU A 240 -1.38 1.90 -13.49
N SER A 241 -2.02 1.44 -14.56
CA SER A 241 -2.96 0.32 -14.51
C SER A 241 -2.26 -0.98 -14.09
N PRO A 242 -2.78 -1.71 -13.08
CA PRO A 242 -2.24 -3.01 -12.69
C PRO A 242 -2.22 -3.98 -13.88
N TYR A 243 -3.25 -3.93 -14.74
CA TYR A 243 -3.34 -4.74 -15.96
C TYR A 243 -2.15 -4.52 -16.91
N PHE A 244 -1.68 -3.28 -17.07
CA PHE A 244 -0.55 -2.98 -17.93
C PHE A 244 0.79 -3.42 -17.32
N ARG A 245 0.94 -3.30 -16.00
CA ARG A 245 2.13 -3.81 -15.28
C ARG A 245 2.22 -5.33 -15.38
N TYR A 246 1.10 -6.05 -15.24
CA TYR A 246 1.04 -7.49 -15.47
C TYR A 246 1.35 -7.87 -16.91
N LEU A 247 0.79 -7.15 -17.89
CA LEU A 247 1.07 -7.37 -19.31
C LEU A 247 2.56 -7.14 -19.63
N LEU A 248 3.16 -6.08 -19.09
CA LEU A 248 4.57 -5.76 -19.27
C LEU A 248 5.47 -6.83 -18.66
N SER A 249 5.14 -7.31 -17.46
CA SER A 249 5.79 -8.45 -16.80
C SER A 249 5.78 -9.71 -17.68
N ILE A 250 4.62 -10.06 -18.26
CA ILE A 250 4.47 -11.21 -19.16
C ILE A 250 5.32 -11.04 -20.43
N ILE A 251 5.35 -9.84 -21.02
CA ILE A 251 6.15 -9.56 -22.22
C ILE A 251 7.65 -9.65 -21.91
N VAL A 252 8.10 -9.09 -20.79
CA VAL A 252 9.50 -9.18 -20.36
C VAL A 252 9.88 -10.63 -20.12
N PHE A 253 9.02 -11.41 -19.46
CA PHE A 253 9.24 -12.84 -19.25
C PHE A 253 9.33 -13.61 -20.57
N ALA A 254 8.45 -13.33 -21.53
CA ALA A 254 8.49 -13.93 -22.86
C ALA A 254 9.78 -13.58 -23.63
N CYS A 255 10.25 -12.34 -23.55
CA CYS A 255 11.51 -11.90 -24.17
C CYS A 255 12.73 -12.61 -23.54
N VAL A 256 12.77 -12.72 -22.22
CA VAL A 256 13.81 -13.48 -21.50
C VAL A 256 13.77 -14.96 -21.89
N PHE A 257 12.58 -15.55 -21.97
CA PHE A 257 12.39 -16.93 -22.40
C PHE A 257 12.91 -17.20 -23.83
N VAL A 258 12.61 -16.30 -24.77
CA VAL A 258 13.12 -16.39 -26.15
C VAL A 258 14.64 -16.24 -26.19
N MET A 259 15.23 -15.34 -25.39
CA MET A 259 16.68 -15.22 -25.27
C MET A 259 17.32 -16.50 -24.73
N ILE A 260 16.76 -17.09 -23.67
CA ILE A 260 17.26 -18.34 -23.08
C ILE A 260 17.18 -19.49 -24.11
N LEU A 261 16.06 -19.62 -24.84
CA LEU A 261 15.91 -20.60 -25.92
C LEU A 261 16.90 -20.38 -27.07
N GLY A 262 17.18 -19.11 -27.40
CA GLY A 262 18.17 -18.73 -28.42
C GLY A 262 19.60 -19.12 -28.02
N ILE A 263 19.98 -18.88 -26.77
CA ILE A 263 21.28 -19.26 -26.21
C ILE A 263 21.39 -20.79 -26.14
N ALA A 264 20.35 -21.49 -25.66
CA ALA A 264 20.33 -22.95 -25.59
C ALA A 264 20.41 -23.63 -26.97
N ARG A 265 19.86 -23.00 -28.02
CA ARG A 265 20.02 -23.47 -29.41
C ARG A 265 21.43 -23.26 -29.97
N ARG A 266 22.14 -22.19 -29.57
CA ARG A 266 23.55 -21.97 -29.97
C ARG A 266 24.51 -22.94 -29.30
N VAL A 267 24.27 -23.32 -28.04
CA VAL A 267 25.14 -24.26 -27.30
C VAL A 267 24.97 -25.72 -27.78
N ARG A 268 23.91 -26.03 -28.53
CA ARG A 268 23.66 -27.34 -29.16
C ARG A 268 24.20 -27.50 -30.58
N LYS A 269 24.76 -26.46 -31.19
CA LYS A 269 25.53 -26.55 -32.44
C LYS A 269 27.01 -26.60 -32.12
#